data_AF-A0A4Z2I972-F1
#
_entry.id   AF-A0A4Z2I972-F1
#
_cell.length_a   1.000
_cell.length_b   1.000
_cell.length_c   1.000
_cell.angle_alpha   90.00
_cell.angle_beta   90.00
_cell.angle_gamma   90.00
#
_symmetry.space_group_name_H-M   'P 1'
#
loop_
_entity.id
_entity.type
_entity.pdbx_description
1 polymer ?
#
loop_
_entity_poly.entity_id
_entity_poly.type
_entity_poly.pdbx_seq_one_letter_code
_entity_poly.pdbx_strand_id
1 'polypeptide(L)'
;MKTIESGSSRFPLQASECISKFRQTEDWTVRCRYIIHKNIQEDPWNLPSSIKTLVESLQRFVDDGKNQLLLALLKCTDTSLQLRRDVIFCQAATGALCTLAEQLLAALRSRFNNAGEYQEDGKETSRKWLEQISAIGVLLHFQSTLAPHLKEERTMLEDTKAALLDLDKVTVFFRQLEDECLVANTPVCYQVEGSRQALRVTLFLDSSLERPEGVSQQDYAAMEEFQQRTNAVSLEKVKAYYRRLRAFYLEKSNLQTDSNTTAMKIDQLLRPLNTLDDLCRLMQSYVNVRPSAQGHPSGVSVLCVSSELCNRLGACHITMCGTGMQRCTLNVTLEQAMILTRNHGLMPRCIMQTMDIMRKQGARVELSAKNLKVMDQMPPSFPRLFKLCLPPSDGDF
;
A
#
# COMPACT_ATOMS: atom_id res chain seq x y z
N MET A 1 23.15 -8.60 -20.24
CA MET A 1 24.04 -9.65 -20.80
C MET A 1 23.61 -11.00 -20.23
N LYS A 2 24.10 -12.15 -20.74
CA LYS A 2 23.45 -13.47 -20.55
C LYS A 2 23.79 -14.21 -19.24
N THR A 3 22.73 -14.69 -18.58
CA THR A 3 22.52 -16.09 -18.10
C THR A 3 23.38 -16.69 -16.96
N ILE A 4 22.69 -16.99 -15.85
CA ILE A 4 22.81 -18.12 -14.88
C ILE A 4 24.20 -18.56 -14.40
N GLU A 5 24.40 -18.50 -13.07
CA GLU A 5 25.05 -19.59 -12.33
C GLU A 5 24.01 -20.38 -11.49
N SER A 6 24.19 -21.71 -11.42
CA SER A 6 23.31 -22.62 -10.66
C SER A 6 23.79 -22.79 -9.22
N GLY A 7 23.43 -21.85 -8.34
CA GLY A 7 23.77 -21.89 -6.91
C GLY A 7 23.05 -23.01 -6.15
N SER A 8 23.60 -24.23 -6.18
CA SER A 8 23.11 -25.39 -5.41
C SER A 8 23.47 -25.25 -3.91
N SER A 9 22.80 -24.34 -3.20
CA SER A 9 22.82 -24.31 -1.74
C SER A 9 22.05 -25.51 -1.15
N ARG A 10 22.75 -26.64 -1.02
CA ARG A 10 22.34 -27.69 -0.08
C ARG A 10 22.42 -27.13 1.35
N PHE A 11 21.35 -26.49 1.79
CA PHE A 11 21.09 -26.39 3.22
C PHE A 11 21.01 -27.82 3.76
N PRO A 12 21.82 -28.19 4.78
CA PRO A 12 21.69 -29.48 5.44
C PRO A 12 20.38 -29.46 6.24
N LEU A 13 19.29 -29.91 5.59
CA LEU A 13 17.98 -29.98 6.22
C LEU A 13 18.06 -30.87 7.46
N GLN A 14 17.82 -30.27 8.62
CA GLN A 14 17.64 -30.93 9.92
C GLN A 14 16.32 -31.74 9.99
N ALA A 15 15.81 -32.14 8.83
CA ALA A 15 14.59 -32.92 8.65
C ALA A 15 14.72 -34.37 9.12
N SER A 16 15.94 -34.91 9.29
CA SER A 16 16.16 -36.24 9.84
C SER A 16 15.60 -36.39 11.26
N GLU A 17 15.70 -35.35 12.11
CA GLU A 17 15.13 -35.32 13.47
C GLU A 17 13.60 -35.14 13.47
N CYS A 18 13.03 -34.61 12.39
CA CYS A 18 11.58 -34.42 12.25
C CYS A 18 10.90 -35.67 11.67
N ILE A 19 11.53 -36.30 10.66
CA ILE A 19 11.09 -37.54 10.01
C ILE A 19 11.23 -38.74 10.96
N SER A 20 12.26 -38.78 11.81
CA SER A 20 12.45 -39.87 12.77
C SER A 20 11.32 -39.96 13.81
N LYS A 21 10.75 -38.82 14.24
CA LYS A 21 9.57 -38.79 15.12
C LYS A 21 8.32 -39.36 14.45
N PHE A 22 8.12 -39.09 13.16
CA PHE A 22 6.96 -39.61 12.41
C PHE A 22 6.98 -41.14 12.20
N ARG A 23 8.13 -41.82 12.38
CA ARG A 23 8.16 -43.29 12.35
C ARG A 23 7.45 -43.95 13.54
N GLN A 24 7.22 -43.25 14.65
CA GLN A 24 6.58 -43.84 15.84
C GLN A 24 5.05 -44.04 15.69
N THR A 25 4.43 -43.50 14.64
CA THR A 25 2.97 -43.55 14.46
C THR A 25 2.45 -44.93 14.01
N GLU A 26 3.27 -45.72 13.29
CA GLU A 26 2.89 -47.07 12.86
C GLU A 26 2.84 -48.04 14.05
N ASP A 27 3.89 -48.06 14.88
CA ASP A 27 3.99 -48.89 16.10
C ASP A 27 2.83 -48.65 17.06
N TRP A 28 2.43 -47.38 17.27
CA TRP A 28 1.33 -47.05 18.17
C TRP A 28 0.00 -47.66 17.71
N THR A 29 -0.27 -47.63 16.40
CA THR A 29 -1.51 -48.17 15.82
C THR A 29 -1.61 -49.70 16.00
N VAL A 30 -0.48 -50.41 15.86
CA VAL A 30 -0.40 -51.85 16.15
C VAL A 30 -0.60 -52.13 17.64
N ARG A 31 0.05 -51.35 18.51
CA ARG A 31 -0.04 -51.47 19.97
C ARG A 31 -1.46 -51.24 20.50
N CYS A 32 -2.18 -50.27 19.95
CA CYS A 32 -3.59 -50.04 20.29
C CYS A 32 -4.48 -51.23 19.93
N ARG A 33 -4.32 -51.83 18.74
CA ARG A 33 -5.06 -53.04 18.34
C ARG A 33 -4.76 -54.21 19.28
N TYR A 34 -3.49 -54.43 19.63
CA TYR A 34 -3.08 -55.49 20.55
C TYR A 34 -3.74 -55.36 21.93
N ILE A 35 -3.76 -54.15 22.51
CA ILE A 35 -4.39 -53.88 23.82
C ILE A 35 -5.90 -54.17 23.77
N ILE A 36 -6.61 -53.72 22.71
CA ILE A 36 -8.04 -54.03 22.55
C ILE A 36 -8.27 -55.54 22.44
N HIS A 37 -7.49 -56.23 21.61
CA HIS A 37 -7.66 -57.68 21.39
C HIS A 37 -7.38 -58.49 22.65
N LYS A 38 -6.36 -58.12 23.44
CA LYS A 38 -6.04 -58.75 24.73
C LYS A 38 -7.18 -58.57 25.73
N ASN A 39 -7.69 -57.35 25.90
CA ASN A 39 -8.72 -57.08 26.90
C ASN A 39 -10.06 -57.75 26.54
N ILE A 40 -10.38 -57.92 25.25
CA ILE A 40 -11.53 -58.71 24.77
C ILE A 40 -11.39 -60.22 25.12
N GLN A 41 -10.16 -60.75 25.17
CA GLN A 41 -9.91 -62.15 25.53
C GLN A 41 -9.82 -62.40 27.04
N GLU A 42 -9.35 -61.43 27.84
CA GLU A 42 -9.13 -61.60 29.28
C GLU A 42 -10.31 -61.17 30.16
N ASP A 43 -11.00 -60.04 29.85
CA ASP A 43 -12.20 -59.62 30.58
C ASP A 43 -13.13 -58.72 29.72
N PRO A 44 -14.18 -59.29 29.10
CA PRO A 44 -15.12 -58.55 28.26
C PRO A 44 -15.87 -57.41 28.99
N TRP A 45 -16.07 -57.49 30.31
CA TRP A 45 -16.82 -56.48 31.06
C TRP A 45 -15.97 -55.24 31.36
N ASN A 46 -14.64 -55.37 31.33
CA ASN A 46 -13.68 -54.28 31.52
C ASN A 46 -13.35 -53.55 30.20
N LEU A 47 -14.04 -53.87 29.10
CA LEU A 47 -13.87 -53.21 27.80
C LEU A 47 -14.20 -51.69 27.81
N PRO A 48 -15.24 -51.18 28.50
CA PRO A 48 -15.55 -49.75 28.50
C PRO A 48 -14.48 -48.88 29.18
N SER A 49 -13.88 -49.36 30.28
CA SER A 49 -12.78 -48.68 30.98
C SER A 49 -11.51 -48.69 30.12
N SER A 50 -11.26 -49.79 29.41
CA SER A 50 -10.16 -49.97 28.47
C SER A 50 -10.27 -48.99 27.29
N ILE A 51 -11.46 -48.86 26.70
CA ILE A 51 -11.74 -47.89 25.64
C ILE A 51 -11.58 -46.46 26.15
N LYS A 52 -12.10 -46.12 27.33
CA LYS A 52 -11.90 -44.79 27.94
C LYS A 52 -10.42 -44.46 28.13
N THR A 53 -9.65 -45.39 28.69
CA THR A 53 -8.20 -45.24 28.92
C THR A 53 -7.44 -45.05 27.61
N LEU A 54 -7.84 -45.77 26.55
CA LEU A 54 -7.27 -45.64 25.21
C LEU A 54 -7.59 -44.27 24.59
N VAL A 55 -8.82 -43.77 24.73
CA VAL A 55 -9.22 -42.42 24.28
C VAL A 55 -8.43 -41.34 25.02
N GLU A 56 -8.28 -41.44 26.33
CA GLU A 56 -7.46 -40.52 27.14
C GLU A 56 -5.96 -40.58 26.78
N SER A 57 -5.48 -41.73 26.29
CA SER A 57 -4.10 -41.87 25.79
C SER A 57 -3.94 -41.31 24.37
N LEU A 58 -4.92 -41.49 23.50
CA LEU A 58 -4.95 -40.92 22.14
C LEU A 58 -5.05 -39.39 22.18
N GLN A 59 -5.89 -38.84 23.06
CA GLN A 59 -6.00 -37.39 23.27
C GLN A 59 -4.65 -36.78 23.66
N ARG A 60 -3.96 -37.38 24.66
CA ARG A 60 -2.62 -36.95 25.08
C ARG A 60 -1.57 -37.05 23.97
N PHE A 61 -1.59 -38.11 23.16
CA PHE A 61 -0.69 -38.26 22.02
C PHE A 61 -0.94 -37.22 20.92
N VAL A 62 -2.21 -36.94 20.62
CA VAL A 62 -2.61 -35.89 19.67
C VAL A 62 -2.20 -34.51 20.16
N ASP A 63 -2.33 -34.23 21.47
CA ASP A 63 -1.99 -32.92 22.04
C ASP A 63 -0.48 -32.71 22.20
N ASP A 64 0.32 -33.74 22.54
CA ASP A 64 1.78 -33.64 22.38
C ASP A 64 2.17 -33.47 20.91
N GLY A 65 1.56 -34.20 19.97
CA GLY A 65 1.78 -34.02 18.54
C GLY A 65 1.55 -32.58 18.06
N LYS A 66 0.47 -31.92 18.53
CA LYS A 66 0.22 -30.49 18.30
C LYS A 66 1.31 -29.61 18.91
N ASN A 67 1.74 -29.88 20.15
CA ASN A 67 2.77 -29.12 20.84
C ASN A 67 4.14 -29.26 20.16
N GLN A 68 4.52 -30.46 19.72
CA GLN A 68 5.73 -30.71 18.93
C GLN A 68 5.68 -29.98 17.58
N LEU A 69 4.53 -29.97 16.90
CA LEU A 69 4.34 -29.24 15.64
C LEU A 69 4.41 -27.72 15.85
N LEU A 70 3.79 -27.20 16.91
CA LEU A 70 3.86 -25.79 17.28
C LEU A 70 5.30 -25.37 17.62
N LEU A 71 6.03 -26.17 18.40
CA LEU A 71 7.46 -25.95 18.69
C LEU A 71 8.34 -26.04 17.45
N ALA A 72 8.03 -26.93 16.49
CA ALA A 72 8.73 -27.00 15.21
C ALA A 72 8.46 -25.75 14.36
N LEU A 73 7.20 -25.32 14.26
CA LEU A 73 6.81 -24.08 13.56
C LEU A 73 7.49 -22.85 14.19
N LEU A 74 7.50 -22.72 15.52
CA LEU A 74 8.18 -21.65 16.25
C LEU A 74 9.71 -21.67 16.07
N LYS A 75 10.32 -22.83 15.88
CA LYS A 75 11.75 -22.96 15.53
C LYS A 75 12.04 -22.67 14.05
N CYS A 76 11.08 -22.90 13.16
CA CYS A 76 11.20 -22.62 11.73
C CYS A 76 10.82 -21.17 11.36
N THR A 77 10.12 -20.45 12.22
CA THR A 77 9.90 -19.00 12.07
C THR A 77 11.15 -18.23 12.43
N ASP A 78 11.81 -17.66 11.43
CA ASP A 78 12.84 -16.63 11.62
C ASP A 78 12.22 -15.38 12.27
N THR A 79 12.41 -15.27 13.58
CA THR A 79 11.91 -14.15 14.40
C THR A 79 12.57 -12.82 14.04
N SER A 80 13.78 -12.83 13.47
CA SER A 80 14.46 -11.62 13.01
C SER A 80 13.84 -11.09 11.71
N LEU A 81 13.47 -11.99 10.79
CA LEU A 81 12.75 -11.66 9.57
C LEU A 81 11.31 -11.22 9.86
N GLN A 82 10.63 -11.85 10.82
CA GLN A 82 9.32 -11.40 11.32
C GLN A 82 9.41 -9.98 11.86
N LEU A 83 10.30 -9.72 12.83
CA LEU A 83 10.50 -8.40 13.42
C LEU A 83 10.84 -7.33 12.36
N ARG A 84 11.74 -7.63 11.41
CA ARG A 84 12.04 -6.75 10.27
C ARG A 84 10.75 -6.40 9.51
N ARG A 85 9.99 -7.42 9.11
CA ARG A 85 8.77 -7.26 8.31
C ARG A 85 7.64 -6.59 9.09
N ASP A 86 7.58 -6.72 10.41
CA ASP A 86 6.65 -5.97 11.28
C ASP A 86 7.06 -4.48 11.38
N VAL A 87 8.35 -4.18 11.57
CA VAL A 87 8.85 -2.79 11.61
C VAL A 87 8.55 -2.04 10.31
N ILE A 88 8.81 -2.65 9.14
CA ILE A 88 8.52 -2.02 7.84
C ILE A 88 7.01 -1.84 7.64
N PHE A 89 6.20 -2.81 8.08
CA PHE A 89 4.74 -2.69 8.05
C PHE A 89 4.24 -1.53 8.91
N CYS A 90 4.75 -1.38 10.14
CA CYS A 90 4.43 -0.24 11.00
C CYS A 90 4.88 1.09 10.38
N GLN A 91 6.05 1.15 9.74
CA GLN A 91 6.51 2.37 9.03
C GLN A 91 5.57 2.74 7.87
N ALA A 92 5.18 1.77 7.03
CA ALA A 92 4.27 1.99 5.91
C ALA A 92 2.85 2.36 6.37
N ALA A 93 2.35 1.69 7.41
CA ALA A 93 1.04 1.97 8.01
C ALA A 93 0.98 3.36 8.66
N THR A 94 1.99 3.76 9.43
CA THR A 94 2.07 5.12 10.01
C THR A 94 2.06 6.19 8.91
N GLY A 95 2.86 6.01 7.85
CA GLY A 95 2.83 6.92 6.69
C GLY A 95 1.44 7.00 6.05
N ALA A 96 0.80 5.86 5.80
CA ALA A 96 -0.54 5.80 5.22
C ALA A 96 -1.60 6.49 6.08
N LEU A 97 -1.61 6.24 7.40
CA LEU A 97 -2.59 6.76 8.34
C LEU A 97 -2.45 8.28 8.52
N CYS A 98 -1.22 8.79 8.62
CA CYS A 98 -0.98 10.24 8.70
C CYS A 98 -1.40 10.97 7.41
N THR A 99 -1.07 10.43 6.23
CA THR A 99 -1.50 11.05 4.96
C THR A 99 -3.02 10.99 4.77
N LEU A 100 -3.66 9.87 5.14
CA LEU A 100 -5.12 9.75 5.14
C LEU A 100 -5.76 10.74 6.11
N ALA A 101 -5.24 10.88 7.33
CA ALA A 101 -5.79 11.80 8.33
C ALA A 101 -5.73 13.27 7.86
N GLU A 102 -4.61 13.73 7.30
CA GLU A 102 -4.51 15.10 6.77
C GLU A 102 -5.48 15.36 5.61
N GLN A 103 -5.61 14.41 4.67
CA GLN A 103 -6.54 14.55 3.54
C GLN A 103 -8.00 14.46 3.98
N LEU A 104 -8.30 13.61 4.96
CA LEU A 104 -9.60 13.50 5.61
C LEU A 104 -9.97 14.81 6.31
N LEU A 105 -9.07 15.37 7.13
CA LEU A 105 -9.26 16.68 7.77
C LEU A 105 -9.47 17.80 6.73
N ALA A 106 -8.75 17.77 5.61
CA ALA A 106 -8.95 18.73 4.52
C ALA A 106 -10.36 18.59 3.91
N ALA A 107 -10.87 17.37 3.70
CA ALA A 107 -12.20 17.13 3.16
C ALA A 107 -13.32 17.48 4.16
N LEU A 108 -13.21 17.07 5.43
CA LEU A 108 -14.15 17.44 6.50
C LEU A 108 -14.24 18.97 6.65
N ARG A 109 -13.12 19.69 6.48
CA ARG A 109 -13.04 21.16 6.47
C ARG A 109 -13.48 21.81 5.14
N SER A 110 -14.03 21.04 4.18
CA SER A 110 -14.47 21.51 2.86
C SER A 110 -13.37 22.15 2.00
N ARG A 111 -12.11 21.72 2.16
CA ARG A 111 -10.91 22.25 1.47
C ARG A 111 -10.27 21.26 0.48
N PHE A 112 -10.71 20.00 0.44
CA PHE A 112 -10.19 19.04 -0.53
C PHE A 112 -10.79 19.31 -1.92
N ASN A 113 -9.92 19.50 -2.92
CA ASN A 113 -10.37 19.67 -4.31
C ASN A 113 -9.39 19.07 -5.33
N ASN A 114 -9.69 17.84 -5.77
CA ASN A 114 -9.00 17.20 -6.89
C ASN A 114 -9.61 17.51 -8.27
N ALA A 115 -10.78 18.17 -8.33
CA ALA A 115 -11.56 18.43 -9.53
C ALA A 115 -11.47 19.87 -10.07
N GLY A 116 -10.55 20.70 -9.55
CA GLY A 116 -10.48 22.15 -9.81
C GLY A 116 -10.36 22.56 -11.29
N GLU A 117 -9.83 21.70 -12.17
CA GLU A 117 -9.82 21.93 -13.64
C GLU A 117 -11.25 22.12 -14.21
N TYR A 118 -12.24 21.50 -13.58
CA TYR A 118 -13.65 21.53 -13.98
C TYR A 118 -14.47 22.60 -13.24
N GLN A 119 -13.79 23.50 -12.50
CA GLN A 119 -14.39 24.60 -11.73
C GLN A 119 -15.36 24.15 -10.62
N GLU A 120 -15.25 22.90 -10.14
CA GLU A 120 -16.02 22.44 -8.98
C GLU A 120 -15.56 23.10 -7.67
N ASP A 121 -16.53 23.46 -6.82
CA ASP A 121 -16.27 24.02 -5.49
C ASP A 121 -15.67 22.99 -4.52
N GLY A 122 -14.75 23.44 -3.67
CA GLY A 122 -14.06 22.61 -2.69
C GLY A 122 -15.00 21.92 -1.70
N LYS A 123 -16.15 22.51 -1.37
CA LYS A 123 -17.17 21.88 -0.52
C LYS A 123 -17.81 20.67 -1.19
N GLU A 124 -18.23 20.81 -2.45
CA GLU A 124 -18.86 19.72 -3.19
C GLU A 124 -17.84 18.63 -3.56
N THR A 125 -16.63 19.00 -3.98
CA THR A 125 -15.55 18.04 -4.24
C THR A 125 -15.16 17.27 -2.98
N SER A 126 -15.07 17.94 -1.82
CA SER A 126 -14.82 17.28 -0.53
C SER A 126 -15.96 16.31 -0.16
N ARG A 127 -17.22 16.71 -0.37
CA ARG A 127 -18.40 15.88 -0.10
C ARG A 127 -18.42 14.62 -0.98
N LYS A 128 -18.23 14.78 -2.29
CA LYS A 128 -18.07 13.67 -3.25
C LYS A 128 -16.95 12.72 -2.86
N TRP A 129 -15.78 13.26 -2.44
CA TRP A 129 -14.65 12.46 -2.02
C TRP A 129 -14.92 11.65 -0.74
N LEU A 130 -15.60 12.23 0.25
CA LEU A 130 -15.99 11.51 1.48
C LEU A 130 -16.95 10.34 1.17
N GLU A 131 -17.94 10.56 0.30
CA GLU A 131 -18.85 9.50 -0.17
C GLU A 131 -18.13 8.44 -1.01
N GLN A 132 -17.09 8.84 -1.76
CA GLN A 132 -16.27 7.97 -2.60
C GLN A 132 -15.36 7.06 -1.75
N ILE A 133 -14.58 7.64 -0.82
CA ILE A 133 -13.67 6.86 0.02
C ILE A 133 -14.40 6.00 1.05
N SER A 134 -15.65 6.32 1.36
CA SER A 134 -16.53 5.42 2.07
C SER A 134 -16.91 4.28 1.11
N ALA A 135 -17.76 4.49 0.11
CA ALA A 135 -18.34 3.42 -0.72
C ALA A 135 -17.33 2.53 -1.48
N ILE A 136 -16.09 2.98 -1.72
CA ILE A 136 -15.04 2.26 -2.48
C ILE A 136 -13.82 1.93 -1.61
N GLY A 137 -13.67 2.59 -0.45
CA GLY A 137 -12.42 2.62 0.29
C GLY A 137 -11.41 3.65 -0.22
N VAL A 138 -10.30 3.79 0.49
CA VAL A 138 -9.21 4.74 0.20
C VAL A 138 -8.23 4.13 -0.82
N LEU A 139 -7.77 4.95 -1.78
CA LEU A 139 -6.64 4.62 -2.67
C LEU A 139 -5.35 5.27 -2.13
N LEU A 140 -4.29 4.49 -1.92
CA LEU A 140 -2.98 4.98 -1.50
C LEU A 140 -1.96 4.92 -2.66
N HIS A 141 -1.48 6.09 -3.11
CA HIS A 141 -0.46 6.22 -4.15
C HIS A 141 0.93 6.33 -3.52
N PHE A 142 1.55 5.18 -3.27
CA PHE A 142 2.94 5.09 -2.85
C PHE A 142 3.89 5.21 -4.05
N GLN A 143 4.51 6.37 -4.18
CA GLN A 143 5.38 6.72 -5.29
C GLN A 143 6.85 6.62 -4.89
N SER A 144 7.55 5.60 -5.39
CA SER A 144 8.95 5.35 -5.06
C SER A 144 9.92 5.93 -6.08
N THR A 145 10.98 6.58 -5.59
CA THR A 145 12.16 7.04 -6.34
C THR A 145 13.44 6.33 -5.87
N LEU A 146 13.28 5.14 -5.28
CA LEU A 146 14.37 4.21 -4.97
C LEU A 146 15.02 3.70 -6.26
N ALA A 147 16.33 3.46 -6.22
CA ALA A 147 17.15 3.01 -7.32
C ALA A 147 17.40 1.49 -7.22
N PRO A 148 16.67 0.63 -7.97
CA PRO A 148 16.77 -0.84 -7.82
C PRO A 148 18.11 -1.45 -8.29
N HIS A 149 19.04 -0.63 -8.80
CA HIS A 149 20.43 -1.04 -9.06
C HIS A 149 21.33 -0.90 -7.83
N LEU A 150 20.96 -0.09 -6.83
CA LEU A 150 21.63 -0.04 -5.53
C LEU A 150 21.07 -1.16 -4.65
N LYS A 151 21.95 -2.01 -4.12
CA LYS A 151 21.54 -3.21 -3.34
C LYS A 151 20.60 -2.85 -2.18
N GLU A 152 20.94 -1.82 -1.42
CA GLU A 152 20.19 -1.37 -0.25
C GLU A 152 18.81 -0.84 -0.64
N GLU A 153 18.73 0.07 -1.60
CA GLU A 153 17.45 0.64 -2.07
C GLU A 153 16.57 -0.39 -2.80
N ARG A 154 17.19 -1.39 -3.45
CA ARG A 154 16.46 -2.56 -3.95
C ARG A 154 15.85 -3.36 -2.81
N THR A 155 16.60 -3.64 -1.74
CA THR A 155 16.05 -4.33 -0.57
C THR A 155 14.95 -3.49 0.09
N MET A 156 15.11 -2.17 0.22
CA MET A 156 14.04 -1.28 0.69
C MET A 156 12.78 -1.37 -0.18
N LEU A 157 12.92 -1.51 -1.50
CA LEU A 157 11.79 -1.66 -2.44
C LEU A 157 11.10 -3.03 -2.31
N GLU A 158 11.87 -4.10 -2.13
CA GLU A 158 11.36 -5.46 -1.87
C GLU A 158 10.63 -5.53 -0.51
N ASP A 159 11.23 -4.94 0.53
CA ASP A 159 10.65 -4.74 1.87
C ASP A 159 9.34 -3.92 1.82
N THR A 160 9.38 -2.75 1.18
CA THR A 160 8.21 -1.86 1.01
C THR A 160 7.07 -2.60 0.32
N LYS A 161 7.36 -3.34 -0.76
CA LYS A 161 6.37 -4.12 -1.50
C LYS A 161 5.70 -5.19 -0.63
N ALA A 162 6.47 -5.85 0.25
CA ALA A 162 5.90 -6.80 1.21
C ALA A 162 5.02 -6.10 2.26
N ALA A 163 5.41 -4.93 2.75
CA ALA A 163 4.59 -4.12 3.66
C ALA A 163 3.29 -3.62 3.01
N LEU A 164 3.31 -3.20 1.74
CA LEU A 164 2.12 -2.77 1.00
C LEU A 164 1.10 -3.91 0.77
N LEU A 165 1.56 -5.16 0.63
CA LEU A 165 0.68 -6.34 0.58
C LEU A 165 0.04 -6.69 1.93
N ASP A 166 0.65 -6.29 3.04
CA ASP A 166 0.01 -6.36 4.36
C ASP A 166 -0.88 -5.14 4.63
N LEU A 167 -0.54 -3.97 4.06
CA LEU A 167 -1.32 -2.73 4.17
C LEU A 167 -2.69 -2.82 3.50
N ASP A 168 -2.82 -3.61 2.41
CA ASP A 168 -4.12 -3.94 1.77
C ASP A 168 -5.16 -4.54 2.76
N LYS A 169 -4.72 -5.07 3.91
CA LYS A 169 -5.53 -5.77 4.92
C LYS A 169 -5.91 -4.89 6.11
N VAL A 170 -5.52 -3.61 6.09
CA VAL A 170 -5.81 -2.67 7.19
C VAL A 170 -7.18 -2.04 6.97
N THR A 171 -8.12 -2.30 7.87
CA THR A 171 -9.45 -1.67 7.84
C THR A 171 -9.43 -0.41 8.70
N VAL A 172 -9.79 0.72 8.09
CA VAL A 172 -9.73 2.04 8.73
C VAL A 172 -11.14 2.55 9.01
N PHE A 173 -11.55 2.48 10.27
CA PHE A 173 -12.80 3.06 10.75
C PHE A 173 -12.57 4.51 11.14
N PHE A 174 -13.57 5.39 10.93
CA PHE A 174 -13.64 6.65 11.67
C PHE A 174 -14.82 6.57 12.64
N ARG A 175 -14.63 7.10 13.86
CA ARG A 175 -15.68 7.28 14.87
C ARG A 175 -15.69 8.75 15.29
N GLN A 176 -16.83 9.19 15.82
CA GLN A 176 -16.86 10.40 16.61
C GLN A 176 -16.11 10.19 17.94
N LEU A 177 -15.39 11.20 18.41
CA LEU A 177 -14.88 11.25 19.77
C LEU A 177 -16.07 11.50 20.72
N GLU A 178 -16.50 10.45 21.41
CA GLU A 178 -17.28 10.56 22.64
C GLU A 178 -16.34 11.04 23.78
N ASP A 179 -16.91 11.62 24.84
CA ASP A 179 -16.27 12.58 25.75
C ASP A 179 -14.95 12.16 26.45
N GLU A 180 -14.26 13.15 27.06
CA GLU A 180 -13.08 13.03 27.95
C GLU A 180 -11.66 12.80 27.36
N CYS A 181 -11.34 13.18 26.11
CA CYS A 181 -9.92 13.25 25.69
C CYS A 181 -9.52 14.36 24.71
N LEU A 182 -9.73 15.62 25.10
CA LEU A 182 -9.27 16.81 24.37
C LEU A 182 -7.74 17.03 24.51
N VAL A 183 -6.94 16.23 23.80
CA VAL A 183 -5.50 16.49 23.64
C VAL A 183 -5.31 17.73 22.76
N ALA A 184 -4.81 18.82 23.37
CA ALA A 184 -4.66 20.11 22.70
C ALA A 184 -3.92 20.00 21.35
N ASN A 185 -4.46 20.65 20.33
CA ASN A 185 -3.97 20.66 18.94
C ASN A 185 -3.95 19.29 18.22
N THR A 186 -4.60 18.25 18.75
CA THR A 186 -4.66 16.91 18.13
C THR A 186 -6.08 16.64 17.58
N PRO A 187 -6.37 16.97 16.31
CA PRO A 187 -7.71 16.86 15.73
C PRO A 187 -8.12 15.43 15.32
N VAL A 188 -7.22 14.44 15.48
CA VAL A 188 -7.46 13.02 15.22
C VAL A 188 -6.73 12.19 16.28
N CYS A 189 -7.45 11.38 17.04
CA CYS A 189 -6.87 10.35 17.90
C CYS A 189 -6.89 8.98 17.19
N TYR A 190 -5.92 8.12 17.45
CA TYR A 190 -5.74 6.83 16.76
C TYR A 190 -5.76 5.67 17.76
N GLN A 191 -6.67 4.70 17.56
CA GLN A 191 -6.69 3.42 18.27
C GLN A 191 -6.38 2.30 17.28
N VAL A 192 -5.35 1.50 17.57
CA VAL A 192 -4.90 0.37 16.73
C VAL A 192 -5.17 -0.94 17.44
N GLU A 193 -5.80 -1.89 16.75
CA GLU A 193 -6.28 -3.15 17.30
C GLU A 193 -6.09 -4.31 16.31
N GLY A 194 -6.28 -5.54 16.79
CA GLY A 194 -6.25 -6.74 15.96
C GLY A 194 -4.85 -7.34 15.84
N SER A 195 -4.46 -7.74 14.62
CA SER A 195 -3.18 -8.41 14.36
C SER A 195 -2.60 -8.02 13.01
N ARG A 196 -1.36 -8.43 12.74
CA ARG A 196 -0.69 -8.27 11.43
C ARG A 196 -1.53 -8.74 10.22
N GLN A 197 -2.41 -9.73 10.42
CA GLN A 197 -3.22 -10.31 9.33
C GLN A 197 -4.56 -9.61 9.12
N ALA A 198 -5.04 -8.89 10.14
CA ALA A 198 -6.28 -8.12 10.15
C ALA A 198 -6.11 -7.00 11.20
N LEU A 199 -5.55 -5.88 10.76
CA LEU A 199 -5.30 -4.72 11.62
C LEU A 199 -6.49 -3.77 11.50
N ARG A 200 -7.12 -3.46 12.62
CA ARG A 200 -8.18 -2.45 12.71
C ARG A 200 -7.55 -1.15 13.21
N VAL A 201 -7.81 -0.05 12.52
CA VAL A 201 -7.43 1.29 12.98
C VAL A 201 -8.69 2.14 13.07
N THR A 202 -8.93 2.74 14.23
CA THR A 202 -10.01 3.70 14.44
C THR A 202 -9.41 5.10 14.57
N LEU A 203 -9.80 6.00 13.68
CA LEU A 203 -9.57 7.44 13.82
C LEU A 203 -10.77 8.03 14.56
N PHE A 204 -10.55 8.62 15.73
CA PHE A 204 -11.56 9.43 16.40
C PHE A 204 -11.47 10.86 15.90
N LEU A 205 -12.59 11.37 15.40
CA LEU A 205 -12.77 12.70 14.85
C LEU A 205 -13.54 13.57 15.83
N ASP A 206 -13.25 14.87 15.85
CA ASP A 206 -14.13 15.85 16.50
C ASP A 206 -15.55 15.81 15.88
N SER A 207 -16.52 16.25 16.67
CA SER A 207 -17.97 15.99 16.65
C SER A 207 -18.76 16.44 15.41
N SER A 208 -18.35 16.05 14.20
CA SER A 208 -19.08 16.29 12.94
C SER A 208 -18.73 15.31 11.80
N LEU A 209 -19.77 14.76 11.15
CA LEU A 209 -19.82 14.01 9.86
C LEU A 209 -19.67 12.45 9.89
N GLU A 210 -20.41 11.75 9.00
CA GLU A 210 -20.65 10.28 9.00
C GLU A 210 -20.22 9.53 7.68
N ARG A 211 -20.44 8.20 7.57
CA ARG A 211 -19.80 7.26 6.59
C ARG A 211 -20.71 6.10 6.08
N PRO A 212 -20.36 5.34 5.00
CA PRO A 212 -20.03 3.88 5.13
C PRO A 212 -19.05 3.21 4.06
N GLU A 213 -18.24 2.17 4.42
CA GLU A 213 -17.11 1.52 3.64
C GLU A 213 -17.51 0.55 2.45
N GLY A 214 -16.69 -0.03 1.51
CA GLY A 214 -15.22 -0.29 1.26
C GLY A 214 -15.00 -0.93 -0.18
N VAL A 215 -14.05 -1.77 -0.68
CA VAL A 215 -12.66 -2.36 -0.51
C VAL A 215 -12.42 -3.33 -1.78
N SER A 216 -11.31 -3.89 -2.34
CA SER A 216 -9.85 -4.15 -2.07
C SER A 216 -8.84 -4.09 -3.31
N GLN A 217 -8.50 -5.22 -4.01
CA GLN A 217 -7.16 -5.66 -4.56
C GLN A 217 -7.15 -6.17 -6.07
N GLN A 218 -6.20 -6.85 -6.81
CA GLN A 218 -4.79 -7.45 -6.84
C GLN A 218 -4.43 -7.81 -8.37
N ASP A 219 -3.43 -8.52 -8.99
CA ASP A 219 -2.03 -9.12 -8.86
C ASP A 219 -1.54 -9.71 -10.26
N TYR A 220 -0.37 -10.35 -10.65
CA TYR A 220 1.10 -10.40 -10.31
C TYR A 220 1.99 -11.25 -11.34
N ALA A 221 2.92 -10.71 -12.18
CA ALA A 221 4.03 -11.47 -12.92
C ALA A 221 5.32 -10.61 -13.21
N ALA A 222 6.58 -11.14 -13.15
CA ALA A 222 7.88 -10.36 -13.24
C ALA A 222 9.14 -11.10 -13.75
N MET A 223 10.12 -10.35 -14.31
CA MET A 223 11.44 -10.08 -13.67
C MET A 223 12.18 -8.70 -13.79
N GLU A 224 12.15 -7.89 -14.87
CA GLU A 224 12.68 -6.48 -14.90
C GLU A 224 11.59 -5.42 -14.63
N GLU A 225 10.48 -5.52 -15.35
CA GLU A 225 9.31 -6.29 -14.90
C GLU A 225 9.25 -6.77 -13.42
N PHE A 226 10.23 -6.69 -12.52
CA PHE A 226 9.98 -6.64 -11.07
C PHE A 226 9.53 -5.24 -10.64
N GLN A 227 10.22 -4.19 -11.11
CA GLN A 227 9.71 -2.82 -11.02
C GLN A 227 8.45 -2.70 -11.87
N GLN A 228 8.46 -3.24 -13.10
CA GLN A 228 7.32 -3.16 -14.00
C GLN A 228 6.14 -4.10 -13.60
N ARG A 229 6.32 -5.19 -12.83
CA ARG A 229 5.23 -5.92 -12.10
C ARG A 229 4.65 -5.07 -11.01
N THR A 230 5.51 -4.45 -10.22
CA THR A 230 5.05 -3.62 -9.09
C THR A 230 4.24 -2.45 -9.65
N ASN A 231 4.71 -1.82 -10.73
CA ASN A 231 3.98 -0.78 -11.45
C ASN A 231 2.72 -1.32 -12.17
N ALA A 232 2.75 -2.52 -12.78
CA ALA A 232 1.60 -3.11 -13.48
C ALA A 232 0.50 -3.59 -12.53
N VAL A 233 0.87 -4.10 -11.36
CA VAL A 233 -0.06 -4.51 -10.31
C VAL A 233 -0.62 -3.29 -9.62
N SER A 234 0.20 -2.27 -9.33
CA SER A 234 -0.30 -0.97 -8.89
C SER A 234 -1.23 -0.36 -9.95
N LEU A 235 -0.94 -0.50 -11.24
CA LEU A 235 -1.80 -0.02 -12.32
C LEU A 235 -3.11 -0.81 -12.42
N GLU A 236 -3.12 -2.14 -12.27
CA GLU A 236 -4.38 -2.90 -12.23
C GLU A 236 -5.17 -2.67 -10.94
N LYS A 237 -4.51 -2.43 -9.79
CA LYS A 237 -5.17 -1.91 -8.56
C LYS A 237 -5.81 -0.55 -8.80
N VAL A 238 -5.07 0.40 -9.39
CA VAL A 238 -5.55 1.75 -9.76
C VAL A 238 -6.71 1.68 -10.76
N LYS A 239 -6.63 0.80 -11.77
CA LYS A 239 -7.74 0.52 -12.69
C LYS A 239 -8.92 -0.17 -12.00
N ALA A 240 -8.69 -1.09 -11.06
CA ALA A 240 -9.77 -1.72 -10.29
C ALA A 240 -10.48 -0.71 -9.37
N TYR A 241 -9.73 0.26 -8.84
CA TYR A 241 -10.29 1.43 -8.17
C TYR A 241 -11.11 2.29 -9.14
N TYR A 242 -10.55 2.67 -10.29
CA TYR A 242 -11.23 3.44 -11.33
C TYR A 242 -12.49 2.75 -11.90
N ARG A 243 -12.47 1.43 -12.09
CA ARG A 243 -13.64 0.63 -12.51
C ARG A 243 -14.77 0.74 -11.47
N ARG A 244 -14.44 0.63 -10.17
CA ARG A 244 -15.41 0.82 -9.07
C ARG A 244 -15.89 2.27 -8.97
N LEU A 245 -15.00 3.24 -9.18
CA LEU A 245 -15.29 4.67 -9.20
C LEU A 245 -16.28 5.06 -10.31
N ARG A 246 -16.05 4.54 -11.52
CA ARG A 246 -16.92 4.73 -12.66
C ARG A 246 -18.28 4.07 -12.44
N ALA A 247 -18.33 2.89 -11.84
CA ALA A 247 -19.59 2.24 -11.45
C ALA A 247 -20.38 3.10 -10.44
N PHE A 248 -19.73 3.51 -9.34
CA PHE A 248 -20.31 4.36 -8.29
C PHE A 248 -20.91 5.67 -8.84
N TYR A 249 -20.16 6.43 -9.65
CA TYR A 249 -20.67 7.68 -10.22
C TYR A 249 -21.80 7.46 -11.23
N LEU A 250 -21.76 6.38 -12.03
CA LEU A 250 -22.84 6.05 -12.98
C LEU A 250 -24.12 5.62 -12.26
N GLU A 251 -24.02 4.73 -11.26
CA GLU A 251 -25.13 4.31 -10.41
C GLU A 251 -25.78 5.52 -9.72
N LYS A 252 -24.95 6.38 -9.09
CA LYS A 252 -25.42 7.62 -8.46
C LYS A 252 -26.02 8.63 -9.44
N SER A 253 -25.62 8.62 -10.71
CA SER A 253 -26.23 9.47 -11.75
C SER A 253 -27.60 8.97 -12.19
N ASN A 254 -27.85 7.65 -12.13
CA ASN A 254 -29.14 7.04 -12.44
C ASN A 254 -30.15 7.11 -11.28
N LEU A 255 -29.68 7.31 -10.05
CA LEU A 255 -30.53 7.41 -8.86
C LEU A 255 -31.15 8.81 -8.72
N GLN A 256 -32.44 8.91 -9.04
CA GLN A 256 -33.36 10.00 -8.70
C GLN A 256 -32.93 11.42 -9.14
N THR A 257 -33.15 11.73 -10.41
CA THR A 257 -33.40 13.10 -10.89
C THR A 257 -34.29 13.09 -12.12
N ASP A 258 -34.99 14.20 -12.39
CA ASP A 258 -35.68 14.43 -13.67
C ASP A 258 -34.75 14.16 -14.86
N SER A 259 -35.31 13.70 -15.98
CA SER A 259 -34.54 13.30 -17.18
C SER A 259 -33.51 14.34 -17.62
N ASN A 260 -33.88 15.62 -17.59
CA ASN A 260 -33.01 16.73 -17.97
C ASN A 260 -31.83 16.95 -17.00
N THR A 261 -32.05 16.86 -15.68
CA THR A 261 -30.98 17.06 -14.69
C THR A 261 -30.07 15.83 -14.57
N THR A 262 -30.62 14.63 -14.80
CA THR A 262 -29.84 13.40 -14.98
C THR A 262 -28.89 13.49 -16.19
N ALA A 263 -29.35 14.00 -17.33
CA ALA A 263 -28.49 14.22 -18.51
C ALA A 263 -27.33 15.21 -18.24
N MET A 264 -27.60 16.32 -17.54
CA MET A 264 -26.57 17.30 -17.18
C MET A 264 -25.50 16.74 -16.23
N LYS A 265 -25.90 15.92 -15.25
CA LYS A 265 -24.95 15.21 -14.36
C LYS A 265 -24.01 14.28 -15.15
N ILE A 266 -24.55 13.57 -16.14
CA ILE A 266 -23.77 12.64 -16.98
C ILE A 266 -22.76 13.39 -17.85
N ASP A 267 -23.15 14.50 -18.47
CA ASP A 267 -22.25 15.33 -19.29
C ASP A 267 -21.06 15.88 -18.47
N GLN A 268 -21.34 16.40 -17.27
CA GLN A 268 -20.32 16.87 -16.32
C GLN A 268 -19.35 15.75 -15.89
N LEU A 269 -19.82 14.50 -15.80
CA LEU A 269 -18.99 13.33 -15.47
C LEU A 269 -18.20 12.78 -16.66
N LEU A 270 -18.68 12.94 -17.91
CA LEU A 270 -18.04 12.38 -19.09
C LEU A 270 -16.63 12.95 -19.33
N ARG A 271 -16.43 14.26 -19.20
CA ARG A 271 -15.10 14.88 -19.41
C ARG A 271 -14.04 14.39 -18.38
N PRO A 272 -14.30 14.36 -17.06
CA PRO A 272 -13.41 13.73 -16.08
C PRO A 272 -13.13 12.24 -16.38
N LEU A 273 -14.16 11.45 -16.70
CA LEU A 273 -14.01 10.01 -16.97
C LEU A 273 -13.18 9.74 -18.24
N ASN A 274 -13.41 10.48 -19.33
CA ASN A 274 -12.60 10.38 -20.54
C ASN A 274 -11.12 10.73 -20.27
N THR A 275 -10.87 11.78 -19.46
CA THR A 275 -9.51 12.15 -19.04
C THR A 275 -8.82 11.04 -18.23
N LEU A 276 -9.56 10.36 -17.35
CA LEU A 276 -9.07 9.21 -16.58
C LEU A 276 -8.81 7.97 -17.45
N ASP A 277 -9.65 7.72 -18.46
CA ASP A 277 -9.46 6.68 -19.47
C ASP A 277 -8.16 6.91 -20.27
N ASP A 278 -7.89 8.14 -20.73
CA ASP A 278 -6.68 8.47 -21.46
C ASP A 278 -5.42 8.42 -20.60
N LEU A 279 -5.48 8.84 -19.34
CA LEU A 279 -4.39 8.66 -18.38
C LEU A 279 -4.14 7.17 -18.06
N CYS A 280 -5.19 6.36 -17.97
CA CYS A 280 -5.05 4.90 -17.86
C CYS A 280 -4.37 4.28 -19.10
N ARG A 281 -4.72 4.73 -20.31
CA ARG A 281 -4.08 4.30 -21.58
C ARG A 281 -2.61 4.72 -21.63
N LEU A 282 -2.30 5.96 -21.27
CA LEU A 282 -0.94 6.49 -21.26
C LEU A 282 -0.05 5.79 -20.21
N MET A 283 -0.57 5.61 -19.00
CA MET A 283 0.13 4.87 -17.95
C MET A 283 0.34 3.39 -18.34
N GLN A 284 -0.63 2.76 -19.03
CA GLN A 284 -0.43 1.41 -19.58
C GLN A 284 0.64 1.38 -20.66
N SER A 285 0.73 2.39 -21.53
CA SER A 285 1.74 2.41 -22.59
C SER A 285 3.15 2.41 -21.98
N TYR A 286 3.40 3.25 -20.97
CA TYR A 286 4.68 3.29 -20.25
C TYR A 286 4.98 2.00 -19.48
N VAL A 287 3.97 1.37 -18.87
CA VAL A 287 4.13 0.13 -18.10
C VAL A 287 4.28 -1.10 -19.01
N ASN A 288 3.77 -1.08 -20.25
CA ASN A 288 3.88 -2.20 -21.20
C ASN A 288 5.09 -2.12 -22.15
N VAL A 289 5.93 -1.08 -22.09
CA VAL A 289 7.14 -1.01 -22.92
C VAL A 289 8.06 -2.20 -22.58
N ARG A 290 8.28 -3.08 -23.56
CA ARG A 290 9.36 -4.08 -23.50
C ARG A 290 10.71 -3.37 -23.65
N PRO A 291 11.79 -3.83 -23.02
CA PRO A 291 13.13 -3.26 -23.20
C PRO A 291 13.64 -3.50 -24.63
N SER A 292 13.32 -2.58 -25.54
CA SER A 292 13.79 -2.52 -26.93
C SER A 292 14.72 -1.32 -27.12
N ALA A 293 15.54 -1.34 -28.17
CA ALA A 293 16.70 -0.44 -28.30
C ALA A 293 16.38 1.04 -28.66
N GLN A 294 15.11 1.45 -28.62
CA GLN A 294 14.74 2.87 -28.65
C GLN A 294 14.45 3.29 -27.21
N GLY A 295 15.14 4.35 -26.75
CA GLY A 295 15.31 4.65 -25.33
C GLY A 295 14.02 4.67 -24.52
N HIS A 296 14.05 4.07 -23.32
CA HIS A 296 12.92 4.03 -22.39
C HIS A 296 12.22 5.40 -22.30
N PRO A 297 10.87 5.46 -22.33
CA PRO A 297 10.18 6.64 -21.79
C PRO A 297 10.67 6.79 -20.36
N SER A 298 11.33 7.91 -20.06
CA SER A 298 12.08 8.10 -18.81
C SER A 298 11.20 7.75 -17.61
N GLY A 299 11.76 7.12 -16.57
CA GLY A 299 11.00 6.79 -15.36
C GLY A 299 10.26 8.01 -14.76
N VAL A 300 10.77 9.22 -15.02
CA VAL A 300 10.10 10.50 -14.76
C VAL A 300 8.71 10.62 -15.39
N SER A 301 8.49 10.16 -16.63
CA SER A 301 7.17 10.21 -17.28
C SER A 301 6.15 9.33 -16.55
N VAL A 302 6.59 8.19 -16.02
CA VAL A 302 5.78 7.33 -15.13
C VAL A 302 5.43 8.08 -13.86
N LEU A 303 6.39 8.78 -13.23
CA LEU A 303 6.15 9.56 -12.01
C LEU A 303 5.11 10.68 -12.23
N CYS A 304 5.22 11.44 -13.33
CA CYS A 304 4.29 12.53 -13.63
C CYS A 304 2.86 12.03 -13.90
N VAL A 305 2.72 10.94 -14.67
CA VAL A 305 1.40 10.41 -15.08
C VAL A 305 0.74 9.58 -13.98
N SER A 306 1.50 8.84 -13.16
CA SER A 306 0.94 8.13 -12.00
C SER A 306 0.42 9.11 -10.95
N SER A 307 1.16 10.19 -10.69
CA SER A 307 0.72 11.31 -9.86
C SER A 307 -0.57 11.94 -10.40
N GLU A 308 -0.64 12.30 -11.68
CA GLU A 308 -1.87 12.88 -12.24
C GLU A 308 -3.08 11.95 -12.14
N LEU A 309 -2.91 10.69 -12.54
CA LEU A 309 -3.97 9.69 -12.51
C LEU A 309 -4.49 9.48 -11.08
N CYS A 310 -3.60 9.33 -10.11
CA CYS A 310 -3.99 9.10 -8.73
C CYS A 310 -4.61 10.35 -8.08
N ASN A 311 -4.14 11.56 -8.42
CA ASN A 311 -4.72 12.81 -7.93
C ASN A 311 -6.17 12.96 -8.44
N ARG A 312 -6.41 12.76 -9.75
CA ARG A 312 -7.76 12.80 -10.34
C ARG A 312 -8.68 11.71 -9.78
N LEU A 313 -8.16 10.55 -9.39
CA LEU A 313 -8.90 9.50 -8.67
C LEU A 313 -9.14 9.81 -7.18
N GLY A 314 -8.52 10.86 -6.63
CA GLY A 314 -8.67 11.24 -5.22
C GLY A 314 -7.86 10.37 -4.26
N ALA A 315 -6.72 9.82 -4.70
CA ALA A 315 -5.84 9.04 -3.85
C ALA A 315 -5.20 9.88 -2.72
N CYS A 316 -4.63 9.19 -1.74
CA CYS A 316 -3.69 9.73 -0.75
C CYS A 316 -2.25 9.53 -1.23
N HIS A 317 -1.47 10.60 -1.35
CA HIS A 317 -0.17 10.60 -2.05
C HIS A 317 1.02 10.53 -1.11
N ILE A 318 1.91 9.55 -1.33
CA ILE A 318 3.07 9.28 -0.48
C ILE A 318 4.32 9.11 -1.35
N THR A 319 5.17 10.15 -1.42
CA THR A 319 6.48 10.08 -2.08
C THR A 319 7.53 9.46 -1.16
N MET A 320 8.32 8.52 -1.66
CA MET A 320 9.47 7.93 -0.94
C MET A 320 10.77 7.90 -1.77
N CYS A 321 11.88 7.90 -1.03
CA CYS A 321 13.27 7.83 -1.49
C CYS A 321 14.12 7.36 -0.29
N GLY A 322 15.33 6.82 -0.51
CA GLY A 322 16.14 6.19 0.55
C GLY A 322 16.53 7.10 1.73
N THR A 323 16.38 8.42 1.58
CA THR A 323 16.82 9.47 2.51
C THR A 323 15.68 10.36 3.03
N GLY A 324 14.49 10.31 2.42
CA GLY A 324 13.44 11.32 2.61
C GLY A 324 13.76 12.73 2.05
N MET A 325 14.96 12.99 1.53
CA MET A 325 15.50 14.34 1.29
C MET A 325 15.36 14.82 -0.17
N GLN A 326 16.40 14.70 -1.00
CA GLN A 326 16.54 15.41 -2.28
C GLN A 326 15.57 14.89 -3.33
N ARG A 327 15.63 13.59 -3.64
CA ARG A 327 14.73 12.95 -4.63
C ARG A 327 13.26 13.12 -4.27
N CYS A 328 12.93 12.96 -2.98
CA CYS A 328 11.59 13.20 -2.46
C CYS A 328 11.16 14.67 -2.64
N THR A 329 12.04 15.64 -2.36
CA THR A 329 11.75 17.08 -2.53
C THR A 329 11.54 17.43 -4.00
N LEU A 330 12.35 16.88 -4.92
CA LEU A 330 12.20 17.11 -6.36
C LEU A 330 10.86 16.60 -6.89
N ASN A 331 10.43 15.40 -6.47
CA ASN A 331 9.14 14.82 -6.85
C ASN A 331 7.95 15.59 -6.25
N VAL A 332 7.96 15.83 -4.93
CA VAL A 332 6.87 16.56 -4.24
C VAL A 332 6.69 17.97 -4.80
N THR A 333 7.77 18.71 -5.08
CA THR A 333 7.66 20.08 -5.63
C THR A 333 7.19 20.10 -7.09
N LEU A 334 7.48 19.06 -7.88
CA LEU A 334 6.89 18.90 -9.20
C LEU A 334 5.40 18.59 -9.11
N GLU A 335 5.01 17.62 -8.27
CA GLU A 335 3.61 17.27 -8.01
C GLU A 335 2.80 18.50 -7.56
N GLN A 336 3.31 19.28 -6.60
CA GLN A 336 2.71 20.53 -6.15
C GLN A 336 2.57 21.57 -7.28
N ALA A 337 3.61 21.78 -8.10
CA ALA A 337 3.54 22.73 -9.22
C ALA A 337 2.53 22.28 -10.30
N MET A 338 2.40 20.97 -10.55
CA MET A 338 1.43 20.42 -11.51
C MET A 338 -0.01 20.50 -10.98
N ILE A 339 -0.23 20.29 -9.67
CA ILE A 339 -1.54 20.51 -9.01
C ILE A 339 -1.92 22.00 -9.06
N LEU A 340 -0.99 22.91 -8.74
CA LEU A 340 -1.21 24.36 -8.85
C LEU A 340 -1.57 24.78 -10.28
N THR A 341 -0.96 24.16 -11.30
CA THR A 341 -1.27 24.43 -12.71
C THR A 341 -2.67 23.98 -13.10
N ARG A 342 -3.07 22.77 -12.68
CA ARG A 342 -4.33 22.12 -13.11
C ARG A 342 -5.56 22.56 -12.32
N ASN A 343 -5.43 22.67 -11.01
CA ASN A 343 -6.55 22.90 -10.10
C ASN A 343 -6.64 24.34 -9.59
N HIS A 344 -5.57 25.14 -9.75
CA HIS A 344 -5.47 26.49 -9.18
C HIS A 344 -4.96 27.57 -10.17
N GLY A 345 -4.87 27.25 -11.47
CA GLY A 345 -4.62 28.24 -12.52
C GLY A 345 -3.20 28.82 -12.60
N LEU A 346 -2.20 28.19 -11.98
CA LEU A 346 -0.80 28.61 -12.16
C LEU A 346 -0.44 28.56 -13.65
N MET A 347 0.04 29.68 -14.20
CA MET A 347 0.40 29.78 -15.61
C MET A 347 1.51 28.75 -15.97
N PRO A 348 1.38 27.94 -17.04
CA PRO A 348 2.36 26.90 -17.36
C PRO A 348 3.82 27.39 -17.50
N ARG A 349 4.02 28.62 -17.98
CA ARG A 349 5.35 29.27 -18.06
C ARG A 349 6.04 29.45 -16.69
N CYS A 350 5.29 29.45 -15.59
CA CYS A 350 5.80 29.63 -14.23
C CYS A 350 6.17 28.31 -13.54
N ILE A 351 5.81 27.13 -14.09
CA ILE A 351 6.00 25.82 -13.43
C ILE A 351 7.45 25.63 -12.92
N MET A 352 8.45 25.93 -13.76
CA MET A 352 9.86 25.79 -13.38
C MET A 352 10.25 26.78 -12.27
N GLN A 353 9.82 28.04 -12.37
CA GLN A 353 10.08 29.07 -11.37
C GLN A 353 9.46 28.70 -10.01
N THR A 354 8.21 28.23 -10.00
CA THR A 354 7.53 27.76 -8.79
C THR A 354 8.26 26.58 -8.15
N MET A 355 8.67 25.57 -8.94
CA MET A 355 9.48 24.47 -8.43
C MET A 355 10.82 24.95 -7.83
N ASP A 356 11.57 25.81 -8.53
CA ASP A 356 12.84 26.31 -8.03
C ASP A 356 12.69 27.11 -6.73
N ILE A 357 11.65 27.94 -6.58
CA ILE A 357 11.33 28.64 -5.33
C ILE A 357 11.01 27.63 -4.22
N MET A 358 10.13 26.66 -4.47
CA MET A 358 9.79 25.63 -3.48
C MET A 358 11.00 24.78 -3.05
N ARG A 359 11.94 24.53 -3.97
CA ARG A 359 13.16 23.73 -3.70
C ARG A 359 14.26 24.52 -2.99
N LYS A 360 14.39 25.82 -3.25
CA LYS A 360 15.45 26.69 -2.71
C LYS A 360 15.05 27.46 -1.46
N GLN A 361 13.76 27.73 -1.26
CA GLN A 361 13.22 28.60 -0.21
C GLN A 361 11.96 28.04 0.49
N GLY A 362 11.37 26.95 -0.03
CA GLY A 362 10.17 26.33 0.57
C GLY A 362 10.46 25.45 1.80
N ALA A 363 9.40 25.05 2.51
CA ALA A 363 9.47 24.35 3.80
C ALA A 363 10.34 23.06 3.80
N ARG A 364 10.57 22.41 2.65
CA ARG A 364 11.44 21.23 2.57
C ARG A 364 12.93 21.54 2.74
N VAL A 365 13.34 22.80 2.71
CA VAL A 365 14.71 23.22 3.12
C VAL A 365 14.96 22.89 4.60
N GLU A 366 13.94 22.98 5.47
CA GLU A 366 14.09 22.59 6.88
C GLU A 366 14.36 21.10 7.06
N LEU A 367 13.84 20.23 6.19
CA LEU A 367 14.13 18.79 6.26
C LEU A 367 15.61 18.52 6.01
N SER A 368 16.25 19.29 5.11
CA SER A 368 17.70 19.23 4.89
C SER A 368 18.46 19.75 6.10
N ALA A 369 18.04 20.88 6.69
CA ALA A 369 18.66 21.44 7.90
C ALA A 369 18.55 20.53 9.14
N LYS A 370 17.48 19.72 9.24
CA LYS A 370 17.27 18.73 10.30
C LYS A 370 18.06 17.43 10.07
N ASN A 371 18.57 17.17 8.87
CA ASN A 371 19.22 15.91 8.48
C ASN A 371 20.63 16.09 7.88
N LEU A 372 21.40 17.09 8.33
CA LEU A 372 22.73 17.46 7.81
C LEU A 372 23.78 16.32 7.77
N LYS A 373 23.56 15.21 8.48
CA LYS A 373 24.45 14.03 8.51
C LYS A 373 24.15 12.99 7.42
N VAL A 374 23.05 13.14 6.67
CA VAL A 374 22.62 12.18 5.64
C VAL A 374 23.19 12.59 4.27
N MET A 375 24.01 11.72 3.68
CA MET A 375 24.51 11.90 2.32
C MET A 375 23.48 11.41 1.29
N ASP A 376 22.74 12.32 0.66
CA ASP A 376 21.84 12.00 -0.46
C ASP A 376 22.50 12.33 -1.80
N GLN A 377 23.04 11.30 -2.47
CA GLN A 377 23.66 11.47 -3.78
C GLN A 377 22.59 11.59 -4.87
N MET A 378 22.42 12.79 -5.42
CA MET A 378 21.56 13.02 -6.59
C MET A 378 22.18 12.38 -7.86
N PRO A 379 21.50 11.41 -8.51
CA PRO A 379 22.02 10.80 -9.73
C PRO A 379 22.16 11.82 -10.87
N PRO A 380 23.32 11.89 -11.55
CA PRO A 380 23.60 12.95 -12.53
C PRO A 380 22.69 12.89 -13.77
N SER A 381 22.08 11.74 -14.05
CA SER A 381 21.24 11.47 -15.22
C SER A 381 19.79 11.96 -15.13
N PHE A 382 19.36 12.60 -14.04
CA PHE A 382 17.97 13.09 -13.92
C PHE A 382 17.61 14.15 -15.00
N PRO A 383 16.39 14.10 -15.59
CA PRO A 383 15.88 15.13 -16.51
C PRO A 383 15.78 16.54 -15.89
N ARG A 384 15.69 17.58 -16.73
CA ARG A 384 15.67 19.00 -16.31
C ARG A 384 14.58 19.34 -15.27
N LEU A 385 13.41 18.70 -15.35
CA LEU A 385 12.32 18.87 -14.36
C LEU A 385 12.72 18.44 -12.93
N PHE A 386 13.66 17.52 -12.80
CA PHE A 386 14.19 16.97 -11.55
C PHE A 386 15.60 17.52 -11.24
N LYS A 387 15.92 18.71 -11.75
CA LYS A 387 17.11 19.48 -11.40
C LYS A 387 16.71 20.88 -10.92
N LEU A 388 17.58 21.51 -10.15
CA LEU A 388 17.50 22.94 -9.88
C LEU A 388 17.91 23.68 -11.15
N CYS A 389 17.26 24.79 -11.50
CA CYS A 389 17.85 25.69 -12.48
C CYS A 389 19.06 26.38 -11.85
N LEU A 390 20.18 26.37 -12.57
CA LEU A 390 21.24 27.35 -12.38
C LEU A 390 20.67 28.76 -12.66
N PRO A 391 21.23 29.83 -12.07
CA PRO A 391 20.95 31.18 -12.58
C PRO A 391 21.31 31.26 -14.07
N PRO A 392 20.69 32.17 -14.85
CA PRO A 392 21.18 32.46 -16.20
C PRO A 392 22.64 32.91 -16.12
N SER A 393 23.44 32.51 -17.11
CA SER A 393 24.79 33.05 -17.29
C SER A 393 24.68 34.51 -17.74
N ASP A 394 25.58 35.38 -17.28
CA ASP A 394 25.63 36.78 -17.72
C ASP A 394 25.93 36.84 -19.23
N GLY A 395 24.88 37.06 -20.03
CA GLY A 395 24.95 37.12 -21.50
C GLY A 395 23.67 36.70 -22.23
N ASP A 396 22.87 35.81 -21.66
CA ASP A 396 21.66 35.26 -22.33
C ASP A 396 20.39 36.06 -21.95
N PHE A 397 20.08 37.12 -22.71
CA PHE A 397 18.83 37.90 -22.65
C PHE A 397 18.23 38.13 -24.04
#